data_AF-A0A0A2KJT2-F1
#
_entry.id   AF-A0A0A2KJT2-F1
#
_cell.length_a   1.000
_cell.length_b   1.000
_cell.length_c   1.000
_cell.angle_alpha   90.00
_cell.angle_beta   90.00
_cell.angle_gamma   90.00
#
_symmetry.space_group_name_H-M   'P 1'
#
loop_
_entity.id
_entity.type
_entity.pdbx_description
1 polymer ?
#
loop_
_entity_poly.entity_id
_entity_poly.type
_entity_poly.pdbx_seq_one_letter_code
_entity_poly.pdbx_strand_id
1 'polypeptide(L)'
;MTIPIATITTFRTAYNPFSRASRPCRLFLGMLRTPDTIPTSSPTHIDIKVKQLPRDSTESPTMTVGFKGGKELTLDVGKRGLKIGDVIEEVSRVGRALQREASLKN
;
A
#
# COMPACT_ATOMS: atom_id res chain seq x y z
N MET A 1 10.12 7.60 -8.63
CA MET A 1 8.70 7.88 -8.88
C MET A 1 8.01 8.16 -7.54
N THR A 2 7.25 9.23 -7.43
CA THR A 2 6.57 9.64 -6.18
C THR A 2 5.18 9.00 -6.09
N ILE A 3 4.84 8.46 -4.91
CA ILE A 3 3.54 7.84 -4.65
C ILE A 3 2.49 8.95 -4.46
N PRO A 4 1.33 8.90 -5.13
CA PRO A 4 0.25 9.86 -4.93
C PRO A 4 -0.52 9.59 -3.63
N ILE A 5 0.12 9.90 -2.49
CA ILE A 5 -0.37 9.63 -1.12
C ILE A 5 -1.80 10.14 -0.91
N ALA A 6 -2.12 11.33 -1.41
CA ALA A 6 -3.44 11.95 -1.27
C ALA A 6 -4.60 11.16 -1.91
N THR A 7 -4.30 10.14 -2.74
CA THR A 7 -5.33 9.25 -3.33
C THR A 7 -5.57 7.99 -2.53
N ILE A 8 -4.67 7.64 -1.61
CA ILE A 8 -4.75 6.42 -0.80
C ILE A 8 -5.58 6.73 0.45
N THR A 9 -6.46 5.82 0.81
CA THR A 9 -7.35 5.94 1.99
C THR A 9 -7.12 4.83 2.99
N THR A 10 -6.81 3.62 2.52
CA THR A 10 -6.58 2.47 3.38
C THR A 10 -5.38 1.66 2.90
N PHE A 11 -4.67 1.06 3.84
CA PHE A 11 -3.61 0.12 3.55
C PHE A 11 -3.70 -1.07 4.49
N ARG A 12 -3.81 -2.27 3.91
CA ARG A 12 -3.89 -3.52 4.66
C ARG A 12 -2.78 -4.43 4.20
N THR A 13 -2.06 -5.06 5.13
CA THR A 13 -1.05 -6.04 4.75
C THR A 13 -0.96 -7.16 5.78
N ALA A 14 -0.77 -8.38 5.28
CA ALA A 14 -0.49 -9.55 6.09
C ALA A 14 0.85 -10.12 5.67
N TYR A 15 1.81 -10.23 6.59
CA TYR A 15 3.13 -10.77 6.28
C TYR A 15 3.87 -11.32 7.50
N ASN A 16 4.74 -12.30 7.24
CA ASN A 16 5.72 -12.79 8.21
C ASN A 16 6.99 -11.91 8.11
N PRO A 17 7.38 -11.15 9.16
CA PRO A 17 8.51 -10.22 9.10
C PRO A 17 9.87 -10.91 8.86
N PHE A 18 9.98 -12.19 9.20
CA PHE A 18 11.19 -13.01 9.03
C PHE A 18 11.34 -13.55 7.60
N SER A 19 10.26 -13.59 6.83
CA SER A 19 10.32 -14.02 5.43
C SER A 19 10.94 -12.93 4.55
N ARG A 20 11.87 -13.34 3.68
CA ARG A 20 12.52 -12.44 2.71
C ARG A 20 11.51 -11.85 1.72
N ALA A 21 10.50 -12.63 1.33
CA ALA A 21 9.45 -12.21 0.40
C ALA A 21 8.59 -11.06 0.96
N SER A 22 8.56 -10.89 2.29
CA SER A 22 7.80 -9.84 2.97
C SER A 22 8.48 -8.47 2.98
N ARG A 23 9.70 -8.37 2.44
CA ARG A 23 10.49 -7.12 2.44
C ARG A 23 9.73 -5.95 1.79
N PRO A 24 9.05 -6.09 0.63
CA PRO A 24 8.32 -4.99 0.02
C PRO A 24 7.15 -4.50 0.89
N CYS A 25 6.42 -5.40 1.57
CA CYS A 25 5.35 -5.01 2.50
C CYS A 25 5.87 -4.11 3.63
N ARG A 26 7.02 -4.47 4.22
CA ARG A 26 7.66 -3.68 5.28
C ARG A 26 8.14 -2.32 4.80
N LEU A 27 8.79 -2.30 3.64
CA LEU A 27 9.31 -1.05 3.06
C LEU A 27 8.16 -0.10 2.71
N PHE A 28 7.14 -0.62 2.04
CA PHE A 28 5.98 0.18 1.65
C PHE A 28 5.19 0.70 2.86
N LEU A 29 5.01 -0.12 3.90
CA LEU A 29 4.45 0.32 5.18
C LEU A 29 5.24 1.49 5.78
N GLY A 30 6.57 1.41 5.76
CA GLY A 30 7.43 2.49 6.25
C GLY A 30 7.29 3.78 5.44
N MET A 31 7.13 3.66 4.11
CA MET A 31 6.90 4.82 3.24
C MET A 31 5.54 5.49 3.47
N LEU A 32 4.51 4.69 3.82
CA LEU A 32 3.17 5.21 4.07
C LEU A 32 3.00 5.78 5.47
N ARG A 33 3.84 5.41 6.45
CA ARG A 33 3.77 5.95 7.82
C ARG A 33 4.62 7.21 7.93
N THR A 34 4.05 8.34 7.53
CA THR A 34 4.67 9.66 7.68
C THR A 34 3.87 10.51 8.68
N PRO A 35 4.43 11.61 9.20
CA PRO A 35 3.71 12.51 10.09
C PRO A 35 2.39 13.05 9.49
N ASP A 36 2.30 13.12 8.16
CA ASP A 36 1.11 13.61 7.45
C ASP A 36 0.02 12.54 7.25
N THR A 37 0.34 11.26 7.32
CA THR A 37 -0.62 10.18 7.02
C THR A 37 -1.13 9.45 8.27
N ILE A 38 -0.40 9.55 9.37
CA ILE A 38 -0.73 8.88 10.63
C ILE A 38 -1.92 9.55 11.37
N PRO A 39 -1.98 10.88 11.53
CA PRO A 39 -3.05 11.52 12.31
C PRO A 39 -4.41 11.41 11.62
N THR A 40 -5.45 11.01 12.35
CA THR A 40 -6.83 10.93 11.83
C THR A 40 -7.39 12.30 11.43
N SER A 41 -6.85 13.39 12.00
CA SER A 41 -7.19 14.76 11.64
C SER A 41 -6.57 15.23 10.32
N SER A 42 -5.61 14.49 9.78
CA SER A 42 -4.95 14.88 8.54
C SER A 42 -5.84 14.65 7.32
N PRO A 43 -5.88 15.57 6.34
CA PRO A 43 -6.58 15.36 5.08
C PRO A 43 -6.01 14.21 4.24
N THR A 44 -4.79 13.78 4.54
CA THR A 44 -4.11 12.64 3.89
C THR A 44 -4.00 11.42 4.80
N HIS A 45 -4.87 11.32 5.81
CA HIS A 45 -4.91 10.16 6.70
C HIS A 45 -5.09 8.85 5.91
N ILE A 46 -4.32 7.83 6.30
CA ILE A 46 -4.45 6.46 5.77
C ILE A 46 -4.77 5.52 6.92
N ASP A 47 -5.87 4.77 6.83
CA ASP A 47 -6.18 3.69 7.76
C ASP A 47 -5.27 2.49 7.48
N ILE A 48 -4.31 2.23 8.38
CA ILE A 48 -3.28 1.21 8.21
C ILE A 48 -3.56 0.02 9.13
N LYS A 49 -3.81 -1.16 8.54
CA LYS A 49 -3.96 -2.44 9.24
C LYS A 49 -2.85 -3.41 8.89
N VAL A 50 -2.06 -3.81 9.89
CA VAL A 50 -0.93 -4.73 9.71
C VAL A 50 -1.20 -6.01 10.50
N LYS A 51 -1.34 -7.13 9.80
CA LYS A 51 -1.40 -8.47 10.40
C LYS A 51 -0.02 -9.10 10.33
N GLN A 52 0.66 -9.16 11.46
CA GLN A 52 1.94 -9.87 11.56
C GLN A 52 1.67 -11.36 11.70
N LEU A 53 2.25 -12.15 10.81
CA LEU A 53 2.13 -13.61 10.83
C LEU A 53 3.27 -14.22 11.66
N PRO A 54 3.04 -15.35 12.35
CA PRO A 54 4.07 -16.06 13.09
C PRO A 54 5.26 -16.46 12.21
N ARG A 55 6.42 -16.67 12.83
CA ARG A 55 7.68 -17.01 12.14
C ARG A 55 7.57 -18.26 11.27
N ASP A 56 6.85 -19.27 11.72
CA ASP A 56 6.71 -20.56 11.04
C ASP A 56 5.61 -20.56 9.98
N SER A 57 4.89 -19.44 9.82
CA SER A 57 3.85 -19.31 8.80
C SER A 57 4.45 -19.32 7.40
N THR A 58 3.89 -20.19 6.56
CA THR A 58 4.20 -20.33 5.12
C THR A 58 3.24 -19.51 4.24
N GLU A 59 2.32 -18.77 4.85
CA GLU A 59 1.37 -17.93 4.12
C GLU A 59 2.11 -16.84 3.33
N SER A 60 1.71 -16.67 2.07
CA SER A 60 2.33 -15.70 1.17
C SER A 60 2.00 -14.27 1.62
N PRO A 61 2.99 -13.34 1.65
CA PRO A 61 2.71 -11.96 2.01
C PRO A 61 1.82 -11.28 0.97
N THR A 62 0.78 -10.60 1.47
CA THR A 62 -0.20 -9.87 0.67
C THR A 62 -0.30 -8.42 1.12
N MET A 63 -0.64 -7.54 0.19
CA MET A 63 -0.97 -6.16 0.50
C MET A 63 -2.18 -5.70 -0.32
N THR A 64 -3.04 -4.91 0.31
CA THR A 64 -4.20 -4.28 -0.31
C THR A 64 -4.13 -2.79 -0.06
N VAL A 65 -4.20 -2.01 -1.13
CA VAL A 65 -4.22 -0.54 -1.11
C VAL A 65 -5.60 -0.09 -1.54
N GLY A 66 -6.32 0.59 -0.65
CA GLY A 66 -7.59 1.24 -0.96
C GLY A 66 -7.37 2.70 -1.35
N PHE A 67 -8.11 3.15 -2.36
CA PHE A 67 -8.04 4.50 -2.90
C PHE A 67 -9.35 5.25 -2.71
N LYS A 68 -9.29 6.57 -2.88
CA LYS A 68 -10.47 7.44 -2.99
C LYS A 68 -11.39 6.95 -4.11
N GLY A 69 -12.69 7.00 -3.87
CA GLY A 69 -13.70 6.48 -4.81
C GLY A 69 -13.93 4.97 -4.73
N GLY A 70 -13.41 4.29 -3.69
CA GLY A 70 -13.72 2.88 -3.43
C GLY A 70 -12.96 1.86 -4.27
N LYS A 71 -11.98 2.30 -5.09
CA LYS A 71 -11.11 1.38 -5.83
C LYS A 71 -10.13 0.71 -4.85
N GLU A 72 -9.92 -0.59 -4.99
CA GLU A 72 -8.94 -1.36 -4.21
C GLU A 72 -7.96 -2.08 -5.15
N LEU A 73 -6.70 -2.16 -4.74
CA LEU A 73 -5.63 -2.88 -5.43
C LEU A 73 -5.02 -3.90 -4.47
N THR A 74 -5.22 -5.18 -4.75
CA THR A 74 -4.57 -6.28 -4.01
C THR A 74 -3.36 -6.79 -4.79
N LEU A 75 -2.21 -6.89 -4.11
CA LEU A 75 -0.96 -7.37 -4.65
C LEU A 75 -0.47 -8.56 -3.82
N ASP A 76 -0.37 -9.72 -4.47
CA ASP A 76 0.27 -10.92 -3.93
C ASP A 76 1.80 -10.82 -4.10
N VAL A 77 2.44 -10.09 -3.20
CA VAL A 77 3.87 -9.78 -3.22
C VAL A 77 4.71 -11.05 -3.23
N GLY A 78 4.33 -12.03 -2.40
CA GLY A 78 5.07 -13.28 -2.26
C GLY A 78 5.02 -14.16 -3.50
N LYS A 79 3.81 -14.39 -4.04
CA LYS A 79 3.60 -15.28 -5.19
C LYS A 79 4.19 -14.71 -6.47
N ARG A 80 4.04 -13.39 -6.67
CA ARG A 80 4.53 -12.70 -7.88
C ARG A 80 6.00 -12.29 -7.80
N GLY A 81 6.65 -12.46 -6.64
CA GLY A 81 8.05 -12.06 -6.44
C GLY A 81 8.28 -10.56 -6.62
N LEU A 82 7.27 -9.73 -6.32
CA LEU A 82 7.32 -8.29 -6.59
C LEU A 82 8.42 -7.63 -5.77
N LYS A 83 9.19 -6.75 -6.39
CA LYS A 83 10.11 -5.85 -5.69
C LYS A 83 9.36 -4.60 -5.23
N ILE A 84 9.99 -3.82 -4.36
CA ILE A 84 9.42 -2.54 -3.90
C ILE A 84 9.19 -1.56 -5.06
N GLY A 85 10.03 -1.59 -6.11
CA GLY A 85 9.85 -0.77 -7.31
C GLY A 85 8.53 -1.09 -8.03
N ASP A 86 8.27 -2.37 -8.26
CA ASP A 86 7.06 -2.85 -8.94
C ASP A 86 5.79 -2.47 -8.16
N VAL A 87 5.85 -2.59 -6.82
CA VAL A 87 4.75 -2.18 -5.93
C VAL A 87 4.48 -0.68 -6.06
N ILE A 88 5.54 0.14 -6.01
CA ILE A 88 5.43 1.60 -6.13
C ILE A 88 4.85 1.97 -7.49
N GLU A 89 5.30 1.32 -8.56
CA GLU A 89 4.83 1.57 -9.92
C GLU A 89 3.34 1.28 -10.07
N GLU A 90 2.87 0.10 -9.64
CA GLU A 90 1.46 -0.28 -9.75
C GLU A 90 0.54 0.64 -8.92
N VAL A 91 0.93 0.95 -7.69
CA VAL A 91 0.17 1.88 -6.84
C VAL A 91 0.15 3.28 -7.46
N SER A 92 1.29 3.74 -7.99
CA SER A 92 1.40 5.05 -8.62
C SER A 92 0.57 5.13 -9.91
N ARG A 93 0.50 4.05 -10.68
CA ARG A 93 -0.30 3.96 -11.91
C ARG A 93 -1.79 4.17 -11.59
N VAL A 94 -2.32 3.47 -10.60
CA VAL A 94 -3.73 3.60 -10.18
C VAL A 94 -4.00 4.98 -9.58
N GLY A 95 -3.16 5.44 -8.65
CA GLY A 95 -3.36 6.74 -8.02
C GLY A 95 -3.29 7.92 -9.00
N ARG A 96 -2.39 7.89 -9.99
CA ARG A 96 -2.33 8.92 -11.03
C ARG A 96 -3.53 8.90 -11.97
N ALA A 97 -4.06 7.71 -12.29
CA ALA A 97 -5.29 7.62 -13.05
C ALA A 97 -6.44 8.30 -12.31
N LEU A 98 -6.56 8.06 -11.00
CA LEU A 98 -7.55 8.72 -10.14
C LEU A 98 -7.35 10.23 -10.02
N GLN A 99 -6.10 10.71 -9.90
CA GLN A 99 -5.83 12.16 -9.90
C GLN A 99 -6.28 12.83 -11.20
N ARG A 100 -6.03 12.19 -12.35
CA ARG A 100 -6.50 12.69 -13.64
C ARG A 100 -8.02 12.66 -13.75
N GLU A 101 -8.65 11.56 -13.35
CA GLU A 101 -10.12 11.46 -13.31
C GLU A 101 -10.74 12.56 -12.43
N ALA A 102 -10.12 12.89 -11.30
CA ALA A 102 -10.57 13.96 -10.41
C ALA A 102 -10.36 15.35 -11.03
N SER A 103 -9.24 15.58 -11.74
CA SER A 103 -8.97 16.87 -12.37
C SER A 103 -9.87 17.15 -13.58
N LEU A 104 -10.33 16.11 -14.29
CA LEU A 104 -11.24 16.26 -15.44
C LEU A 104 -12.71 16.50 -15.04
N LYS A 105 -13.06 16.20 -13.79
CA LYS A 105 -14.43 16.40 -13.28
C LYS A 105 -14.65 17.78 -12.67
N ASN A 106 -13.57 18.53 -12.47
CA ASN A 106 -13.59 19.94 -12.08
C ASN A 106 -13.50 20.81 -13.33
#